data_AF-A0A6N7M7J1-F1
#
_entry.id   AF-A0A6N7M7J1-F1
#
_cell.length_a   1.000
_cell.length_b   1.000
_cell.length_c   1.000
_cell.angle_alpha   90.00
_cell.angle_beta   90.00
_cell.angle_gamma   90.00
#
_symmetry.space_group_name_H-M   'P 1'
#
loop_
_entity.id
_entity.type
_entity.pdbx_description
1 polymer ?
#
loop_
_entity_poly.entity_id
_entity_poly.type
_entity_poly.pdbx_seq_one_letter_code
_entity_poly.pdbx_strand_id
1 'polypeptide(L)'
;MGKLSGQLKKYKIGLVLSGGGARAFAHLGVLKALEEKNMKPEIISGVSAGAIVVAFYGEGYSPNDILEMFEIGYKATIRILEDL
;
A
#
# COMPACT_ATOMS: atom_id res chain seq x y z
N MET A 1 -34.37 -7.42 -19.10
CA MET A 1 -33.00 -7.16 -18.61
C MET A 1 -32.72 -5.67 -18.66
N GLY A 2 -32.81 -4.96 -17.54
CA GLY A 2 -32.40 -3.56 -17.45
C GLY A 2 -30.88 -3.45 -17.58
N LYS A 3 -30.39 -2.61 -18.49
CA LYS A 3 -28.97 -2.29 -18.57
C LYS A 3 -28.58 -1.61 -17.25
N LEU A 4 -27.68 -2.23 -16.49
CA LEU A 4 -26.92 -1.56 -15.42
C LEU A 4 -26.01 -0.51 -16.10
N SER A 5 -26.59 0.63 -16.49
CA SER A 5 -25.87 1.78 -17.03
C SER A 5 -25.31 2.64 -15.88
N GLY A 6 -24.68 2.00 -14.89
CA GLY A 6 -23.89 2.73 -13.92
C GLY A 6 -22.70 3.34 -14.65
N GLN A 7 -22.61 4.67 -14.68
CA GLN A 7 -21.44 5.33 -15.23
C GLN A 7 -20.21 4.87 -14.46
N LEU A 8 -19.29 4.16 -15.12
CA LEU A 8 -18.04 3.73 -14.50
C LEU A 8 -17.21 4.97 -14.15
N LYS A 9 -16.85 5.09 -12.87
CA LYS A 9 -15.94 6.15 -12.42
C LYS A 9 -14.61 5.99 -13.14
N LYS A 10 -14.23 7.00 -13.92
CA LYS A 10 -12.96 7.02 -14.65
C LYS A 10 -11.87 7.60 -13.74
N TYR A 11 -10.96 6.75 -13.31
CA TYR A 11 -9.77 7.15 -12.55
C TYR A 11 -8.67 7.63 -13.49
N LYS A 12 -7.96 8.73 -13.15
CA LYS A 12 -6.84 9.21 -13.97
C LYS A 12 -5.58 8.37 -13.76
N ILE A 13 -5.32 7.96 -12.51
CA ILE A 13 -4.16 7.16 -12.14
C ILE A 13 -4.63 5.95 -11.34
N GLY A 14 -4.33 4.76 -11.85
CA GLY A 14 -4.47 3.49 -11.14
C GLY A 14 -3.10 2.87 -10.89
N LEU A 15 -2.89 2.32 -9.69
CA LEU A 15 -1.63 1.68 -9.29
C LEU A 15 -1.87 0.24 -8.82
N VAL A 16 -1.03 -0.69 -9.27
CA VAL A 16 -1.10 -2.11 -8.86
C VAL A 16 0.23 -2.52 -8.25
N LEU A 17 0.18 -3.02 -7.02
CA LEU A 17 1.34 -3.45 -6.24
C LEU A 17 1.46 -4.98 -6.22
N SER A 18 2.51 -5.51 -6.81
CA SER A 18 2.77 -6.96 -6.80
C SER A 18 3.12 -7.46 -5.39
N GLY A 19 3.04 -8.78 -5.18
CA GLY A 19 3.65 -9.44 -4.02
C GLY A 19 5.18 -9.35 -4.06
N GLY A 20 5.85 -9.79 -2.98
CA GLY A 20 7.32 -9.80 -2.94
C GLY A 20 7.99 -9.94 -1.58
N GLY A 21 7.26 -10.23 -0.49
CA GLY A 21 7.84 -10.33 0.86
C GLY A 21 8.57 -9.05 1.26
N ALA A 22 9.83 -9.16 1.67
CA ALA A 22 10.67 -8.02 2.05
C ALA A 22 10.82 -6.96 0.95
N ARG A 23 10.69 -7.31 -0.34
CA ARG A 23 10.76 -6.31 -1.43
C ARG A 23 9.56 -5.37 -1.46
N ALA A 24 8.50 -5.63 -0.69
CA ALA A 24 7.33 -4.75 -0.61
C ALA A 24 7.67 -3.35 -0.08
N PHE A 25 8.78 -3.16 0.64
CA PHE A 25 9.25 -1.84 1.04
C PHE A 25 9.54 -0.91 -0.16
N ALA A 26 9.91 -1.46 -1.32
CA ALA A 26 10.12 -0.66 -2.53
C ALA A 26 8.82 0.03 -2.99
N HIS A 27 7.65 -0.56 -2.72
CA HIS A 27 6.35 0.04 -3.06
C HIS A 27 6.12 1.35 -2.31
N LEU A 28 6.60 1.47 -1.07
CA LEU A 28 6.52 2.70 -0.29
C LEU A 28 7.35 3.82 -0.92
N GLY A 29 8.54 3.49 -1.44
CA GLY A 29 9.37 4.43 -2.19
C GLY A 29 8.70 4.92 -3.48
N VAL A 30 8.04 4.02 -4.21
CA VAL A 30 7.25 4.38 -5.41
C VAL A 30 6.09 5.32 -5.03
N LEU A 31 5.32 4.99 -3.99
CA LEU A 31 4.23 5.83 -3.51
C LEU A 31 4.72 7.22 -3.11
N LYS A 32 5.83 7.30 -2.37
CA LYS A 32 6.44 8.58 -1.97
C LYS A 32 6.84 9.42 -3.19
N ALA A 33 7.53 8.81 -4.17
CA ALA A 33 7.92 9.50 -5.38
C ALA A 33 6.71 10.00 -6.20
N LEU A 34 5.61 9.24 -6.24
CA LEU A 34 4.37 9.68 -6.87
C LEU A 34 3.74 10.87 -6.12
N GLU A 35 3.71 10.84 -4.79
CA GLU A 35 3.19 11.95 -3.98
C GLU A 35 4.00 13.24 -4.17
N GLU A 36 5.33 13.15 -4.17
CA GLU A 36 6.23 14.29 -4.43
C GLU A 36 6.01 14.93 -5.81
N LYS A 37 5.45 14.18 -6.76
CA LYS A 37 5.09 14.66 -8.10
C LYS A 37 3.63 15.04 -8.24
N ASN A 38 2.85 15.06 -7.16
CA ASN A 38 1.40 15.28 -7.17
C ASN A 38 0.64 14.25 -8.04
N MET A 39 1.15 13.02 -8.11
CA MET A 39 0.62 11.90 -8.91
C MET A 39 0.01 10.80 -8.02
N LYS A 40 -0.74 11.21 -6.98
CA LYS A 40 -1.39 10.25 -6.06
C LYS A 40 -2.38 9.35 -6.81
N PRO A 41 -2.29 8.00 -6.68
CA PRO A 41 -3.25 7.09 -7.30
C PRO A 41 -4.66 7.33 -6.79
N GLU A 42 -5.66 7.34 -7.67
CA GLU A 42 -7.07 7.46 -7.30
C GLU A 42 -7.71 6.09 -7.01
N ILE A 43 -7.09 5.03 -7.53
CA ILE A 43 -7.44 3.64 -7.28
C ILE A 43 -6.16 2.83 -7.14
N ILE A 44 -6.13 1.95 -6.16
CA ILE A 44 -4.95 1.13 -5.87
C ILE A 44 -5.37 -0.31 -5.52
N SER A 45 -4.57 -1.28 -5.94
CA SER A 45 -4.78 -2.71 -5.66
C SER A 45 -3.45 -3.41 -5.40
N GLY A 46 -3.45 -4.48 -4.62
CA GLY A 46 -2.24 -5.22 -4.31
C GLY A 46 -2.49 -6.66 -3.89
N VAL A 47 -1.43 -7.48 -3.93
CA VAL A 47 -1.47 -8.90 -3.55
C VAL A 47 -0.38 -9.25 -2.53
N SER A 48 -0.69 -10.13 -1.56
CA SER A 48 0.25 -10.57 -0.51
C SER A 48 0.86 -9.38 0.24
N ALA A 49 2.19 -9.26 0.33
CA ALA A 49 2.85 -8.13 0.98
C ALA A 49 2.48 -6.77 0.36
N GLY A 50 2.17 -6.71 -0.94
CA GLY A 50 1.66 -5.50 -1.59
C GLY A 50 0.24 -5.14 -1.15
N ALA A 51 -0.61 -6.11 -0.78
CA ALA A 51 -1.95 -5.86 -0.28
C ALA A 51 -1.93 -5.16 1.08
N ILE A 52 -0.93 -5.45 1.92
CA ILE A 52 -0.76 -4.77 3.21
C ILE A 52 -0.45 -3.29 3.00
N VAL A 53 0.46 -2.98 2.07
CA VAL A 53 0.76 -1.58 1.69
C VAL A 53 -0.50 -0.87 1.18
N VAL A 54 -1.27 -1.53 0.30
CA VAL A 54 -2.52 -0.98 -0.22
C VAL A 54 -3.55 -0.72 0.87
N ALA A 55 -3.70 -1.63 1.85
CA ALA A 55 -4.65 -1.47 2.93
C ALA A 55 -4.38 -0.19 3.73
N PHE A 56 -3.14 0.01 4.20
CA PHE A 56 -2.81 1.19 4.97
C PHE A 56 -2.80 2.46 4.11
N TYR A 57 -2.25 2.41 2.89
CA TYR A 57 -2.25 3.59 2.02
C TYR A 57 -3.67 4.03 1.65
N GLY A 58 -4.58 3.07 1.44
CA GLY A 58 -5.99 3.31 1.17
C GLY A 58 -6.73 3.98 2.34
N GLU A 59 -6.36 3.66 3.57
CA GLU A 59 -6.86 4.33 4.79
C GLU A 59 -6.26 5.72 5.02
N GLY A 60 -5.36 6.17 4.14
CA GLY A 60 -4.81 7.54 4.16
C GLY A 60 -3.48 7.70 4.88
N TYR A 61 -2.86 6.60 5.35
CA TYR A 61 -1.52 6.65 5.92
C TYR A 61 -0.48 7.02 4.84
N SER A 62 0.50 7.85 5.22
CA SER A 62 1.60 8.20 4.34
C SER A 62 2.57 7.03 4.16
N PRO A 63 3.38 6.99 3.10
CA PRO A 63 4.40 5.96 2.94
C PRO A 63 5.38 5.85 4.11
N ASN A 64 5.65 6.96 4.81
CA ASN A 64 6.51 6.96 6.00
C ASN A 64 5.81 6.34 7.21
N ASP A 65 4.52 6.63 7.43
CA ASP A 65 3.75 6.03 8.54
C ASP A 65 3.71 4.50 8.40
N ILE A 66 3.51 4.01 7.18
CA ILE A 66 3.46 2.57 6.89
C ILE A 66 4.83 1.93 7.12
N LEU A 67 5.91 2.62 6.76
CA LEU A 67 7.27 2.15 7.02
C LEU A 67 7.54 2.02 8.52
N GLU A 68 7.14 3.02 9.30
CA GLU A 68 7.27 3.02 10.76
C GLU A 68 6.45 1.87 11.39
N MET A 69 5.22 1.63 10.94
CA MET A 69 4.42 0.49 11.39
C MET A 69 5.11 -0.86 11.16
N PHE A 70 5.74 -1.05 9.99
CA PHE A 70 6.50 -2.27 9.72
C PHE A 70 7.73 -2.40 10.61
N GLU A 71 8.42 -1.30 10.90
CA GLU A 71 9.57 -1.30 11.82
C GLU A 71 9.14 -1.67 13.25
N ILE A 72 8.01 -1.13 13.73
CA ILE A 72 7.43 -1.48 15.03
C ILE A 72 7.08 -2.97 15.09
N GLY A 73 6.37 -3.49 14.09
CA GLY A 73 5.99 -4.91 14.03
C GLY A 73 7.22 -5.84 13.98
N TYR A 74 8.25 -5.45 13.24
CA TYR A 74 9.51 -6.19 13.18
C TYR A 74 10.21 -6.22 14.55
N LYS A 75 10.38 -5.07 15.20
CA LYS A 75 10.99 -4.97 16.54
C LYS A 75 10.21 -5.77 17.59
N ALA A 76 8.88 -5.70 17.56
CA ALA A 76 8.02 -6.48 18.44
C ALA A 76 8.23 -7.99 18.24
N THR A 77 8.35 -8.43 16.98
CA THR A 77 8.62 -9.83 16.66
C THR A 77 9.98 -10.29 17.20
N ILE A 78 11.04 -9.50 17.00
CA ILE A 78 12.38 -9.82 17.52
C ILE A 78 12.35 -9.93 19.04
N ARG A 79 11.72 -8.98 19.73
CA ARG A 79 11.63 -9.01 21.19
C ARG A 79 10.93 -10.27 21.72
N ILE A 80 9.84 -10.69 21.07
CA ILE A 80 9.16 -11.94 21.42
C ILE A 80 10.10 -13.14 21.28
N LEU A 81 10.94 -13.16 20.24
CA LEU A 81 11.90 -14.25 20.02
C LEU A 81 13.06 -14.23 21.03
N GLU A 82 13.47 -13.06 21.50
CA GLU A 82 14.49 -12.91 22.56
C GLU A 82 13.97 -13.31 23.95
N ASP A 83 12.66 -13.20 24.17
CA ASP A 83 11.98 -13.58 25.41
C ASP A 83 11.62 -15.09 25.47
N LEU A 84 11.92 -15.88 24.42
CA LEU A 84 11.73 -17.35 24.33
C LEU A 84 13.00 -18.13 24.69
#